data_AF-A0A3S4CE84-F1
#
_entry.id   AF-A0A3S4CE84-F1
#
_cell.length_a   1.000
_cell.length_b   1.000
_cell.length_c   1.000
_cell.angle_alpha   90.00
_cell.angle_beta   90.00
_cell.angle_gamma   90.00
#
_symmetry.space_group_name_H-M   'P 1'
#
loop_
_entity.id
_entity.type
_entity.pdbx_description
1 polymer ?
#
loop_
_entity_poly.entity_id
_entity_poly.type
_entity_poly.pdbx_seq_one_letter_code
_entity_poly.pdbx_strand_id
1 'polypeptide(L)'
;MTGQIGSQYPQPDPRGWLVFESLPPDLQRAEDATQHADYHRTGGHGVQLLYERDTCTWYFERTATDTERTLLEHLGYALPDDLTTRVSYASETLRCRTWPQLEETTP
;
A
#
# COMPACT_ATOMS: atom_id res chain seq x y z
N MET A 1 -1.22 -25.08 -5.71
CA MET A 1 -2.49 -24.64 -5.09
C MET A 1 -2.64 -23.15 -5.38
N THR A 2 -3.52 -22.78 -6.29
CA THR A 2 -3.88 -21.38 -6.54
C THR A 2 -4.78 -20.94 -5.37
N GLY A 3 -4.16 -20.42 -4.31
CA GLY A 3 -4.89 -19.77 -3.23
C GLY A 3 -5.66 -18.57 -3.78
N GLN A 4 -6.84 -18.27 -3.24
CA GLN A 4 -7.53 -17.01 -3.49
C GLN A 4 -7.01 -15.95 -2.51
N ILE A 5 -7.28 -14.66 -2.80
CA ILE A 5 -7.07 -13.58 -1.83
C ILE A 5 -8.14 -13.73 -0.73
N GLY A 6 -7.71 -13.71 0.53
CA GLY A 6 -8.59 -13.81 1.69
C GLY A 6 -9.36 -12.52 1.98
N SER A 7 -10.18 -12.53 3.03
CA SER A 7 -10.96 -11.35 3.41
C SER A 7 -10.05 -10.18 3.80
N GLN A 8 -10.46 -8.96 3.49
CA GLN A 8 -9.80 -7.76 4.00
C GLN A 8 -10.01 -7.67 5.51
N TYR A 9 -8.99 -7.21 6.24
CA TYR A 9 -9.15 -6.85 7.65
C TYR A 9 -10.07 -5.62 7.83
N PRO A 10 -10.79 -5.50 8.97
CA PRO A 10 -11.66 -4.37 9.25
C PRO A 10 -10.94 -3.02 9.12
N GLN A 11 -11.61 -2.04 8.50
CA GLN A 11 -11.10 -0.69 8.31
C GLN A 11 -11.67 0.28 9.37
N PRO A 12 -10.91 1.30 9.80
CA PRO A 12 -9.53 1.61 9.38
C PRO A 12 -8.49 0.70 10.07
N ASP A 13 -7.57 0.13 9.27
CA ASP A 13 -6.40 -0.59 9.77
C ASP A 13 -5.15 0.34 9.73
N PRO A 14 -4.31 0.37 10.79
CA PRO A 14 -3.12 1.23 10.82
C PRO A 14 -2.08 0.92 9.73
N ARG A 15 -2.16 -0.25 9.07
CA ARG A 15 -1.31 -0.64 7.92
C ARG A 15 -1.89 -0.20 6.58
N GLY A 16 -3.08 0.40 6.56
CA GLY A 16 -3.78 0.81 5.35
C GLY A 16 -4.71 -0.26 4.79
N TRP A 17 -5.13 -0.09 3.53
CA TRP A 17 -6.24 -0.88 2.98
C TRP A 17 -5.85 -2.29 2.54
N LEU A 18 -4.59 -2.52 2.15
CA LEU A 18 -4.16 -3.79 1.55
C LEU A 18 -3.68 -4.81 2.58
N VAL A 19 -4.53 -5.08 3.56
CA VAL A 19 -4.29 -6.10 4.59
C VAL A 19 -5.37 -7.17 4.46
N PHE A 20 -4.94 -8.39 4.19
CA PHE A 20 -5.82 -9.53 3.95
C PHE A 20 -5.46 -10.70 4.85
N GLU A 21 -6.44 -11.55 5.18
CA GLU A 21 -6.26 -12.77 5.98
C GLU A 21 -5.26 -13.74 5.35
N SER A 22 -5.19 -13.76 4.02
CA SER A 22 -4.21 -14.56 3.27
C SER A 22 -4.02 -14.01 1.86
N LEU A 23 -2.83 -14.25 1.31
CA LEU A 23 -2.52 -13.97 -0.09
C LEU A 23 -2.06 -15.27 -0.80
N PRO A 24 -2.32 -15.38 -2.11
CA PRO A 24 -1.71 -16.43 -2.94
C PRO A 24 -0.18 -16.33 -2.88
N PRO A 25 0.57 -17.46 -2.96
CA PRO A 25 2.02 -17.44 -2.72
C PRO A 25 2.82 -16.49 -3.63
N ASP A 26 2.41 -16.31 -4.89
CA ASP A 26 3.05 -15.36 -5.80
C ASP A 26 2.79 -13.89 -5.39
N LEU A 27 1.54 -13.57 -5.00
CA LEU A 27 1.19 -12.24 -4.51
C LEU A 27 1.85 -11.94 -3.17
N GLN A 28 1.91 -12.91 -2.25
CA GLN A 28 2.61 -12.74 -0.97
C GLN A 28 4.08 -12.41 -1.21
N ARG A 29 4.77 -13.14 -2.09
CA ARG A 29 6.18 -12.87 -2.40
C ARG A 29 6.39 -11.49 -3.02
N ALA A 30 5.51 -11.07 -3.94
CA ALA A 30 5.58 -9.76 -4.56
C ALA A 30 5.33 -8.62 -3.56
N GLU A 31 4.40 -8.85 -2.63
CA GLU A 31 4.07 -7.92 -1.56
C GLU A 31 5.21 -7.77 -0.54
N ASP A 32 5.82 -8.89 -0.13
CA ASP A 32 7.00 -8.91 0.75
C ASP A 32 8.19 -8.18 0.09
N ALA A 33 8.41 -8.40 -1.20
CA ALA A 33 9.45 -7.72 -1.97
C ALA A 33 9.20 -6.20 -2.04
N THR A 34 7.94 -5.79 -2.23
CA THR A 34 7.54 -4.37 -2.25
C THR A 34 7.77 -3.74 -0.87
N GLN A 35 7.40 -4.42 0.21
CA GLN A 35 7.64 -3.95 1.57
C GLN A 35 9.13 -3.75 1.86
N HIS A 36 9.97 -4.71 1.44
CA HIS A 36 11.41 -4.62 1.59
C HIS A 36 11.98 -3.42 0.79
N ALA A 37 11.57 -3.25 -0.47
CA ALA A 37 12.00 -2.13 -1.30
C ALA A 37 11.58 -0.77 -0.72
N ASP A 38 10.35 -0.66 -0.21
CA ASP A 38 9.84 0.56 0.42
C ASP A 38 10.63 0.92 1.69
N TYR A 39 10.97 -0.08 2.51
CA TYR A 39 11.78 0.12 3.71
C TYR A 39 13.20 0.63 3.37
N HIS A 40 13.78 0.20 2.26
CA HIS A 40 15.09 0.71 1.83
C HIS A 40 15.02 2.13 1.23
N ARG A 41 13.87 2.53 0.69
CA ARG A 41 13.65 3.88 0.14
C ARG A 41 13.61 4.95 1.24
N THR A 42 13.07 4.64 2.42
CA THR A 42 12.99 5.60 3.54
C THR A 42 14.35 6.05 4.07
N GLY A 43 15.42 5.29 3.81
CA GLY A 43 16.81 5.70 4.07
C GLY A 43 17.33 6.83 3.17
N GLY A 44 16.49 7.43 2.31
CA GLY A 44 16.87 8.49 1.37
C GLY A 44 17.33 7.98 0.00
N HIS A 45 17.14 6.69 -0.28
CA HIS A 45 17.52 6.10 -1.57
C HIS A 45 16.35 6.13 -2.55
N GLY A 46 16.40 7.07 -3.51
CA GLY A 46 15.55 7.03 -4.70
C GLY A 46 14.11 7.55 -4.54
N VAL A 47 13.78 8.17 -3.41
CA VAL A 47 12.50 8.87 -3.20
C VAL A 47 12.71 10.19 -2.48
N GLN A 48 11.80 11.14 -2.71
CA GLN A 48 11.70 12.35 -1.92
C GLN A 48 10.78 12.09 -0.71
N LEU A 49 11.31 12.30 0.50
CA LEU A 49 10.51 12.31 1.71
C LEU A 49 9.80 13.65 1.86
N LEU A 50 8.51 13.60 2.15
CA LEU A 50 7.62 14.72 2.37
C LEU A 50 7.08 14.66 3.80
N TYR A 51 6.85 15.83 4.39
CA TYR A 51 6.30 15.94 5.75
C TYR A 51 4.91 16.57 5.69
N GLU A 52 3.90 15.84 6.16
CA GLU A 52 2.53 16.36 6.31
C GLU A 52 2.37 16.93 7.72
N ARG A 53 2.04 18.22 7.80
CA ARG A 53 1.94 18.93 9.08
C ARG A 53 0.69 18.57 9.87
N ASP A 54 -0.42 18.28 9.18
CA ASP A 54 -1.72 18.04 9.83
C ASP A 54 -1.73 16.70 10.58
N THR A 55 -1.02 15.70 10.07
CA THR A 55 -0.88 14.36 10.67
C THR A 55 0.47 14.16 11.34
N CYS A 56 1.36 15.15 11.30
CA CYS A 56 2.76 15.07 11.76
C CYS A 56 3.52 13.85 11.20
N THR A 57 3.23 13.45 9.96
CA THR A 57 3.71 12.19 9.39
C THR A 57 4.65 12.40 8.20
N TRP A 58 5.75 11.66 8.19
CA TRP A 58 6.63 11.55 7.02
C TRP A 58 6.09 10.49 6.05
N TYR A 59 6.12 10.82 4.76
CA TYR A 59 5.70 9.92 3.71
C TYR A 59 6.52 10.12 2.43
N PHE A 60 6.41 9.19 1.50
CA PHE A 60 6.83 9.37 0.13
C PHE A 60 5.76 8.84 -0.81
N GLU A 61 5.88 9.21 -2.08
CA GLU A 61 4.96 8.78 -3.13
C GLU A 61 5.73 8.00 -4.19
N ARG A 62 5.04 7.02 -4.78
CA ARG A 62 5.49 6.28 -5.95
C ARG A 62 4.29 5.77 -6.74
N THR A 63 4.52 5.36 -7.97
CA THR A 63 3.51 4.62 -8.73
C THR A 63 3.10 3.34 -8.00
N ALA A 64 1.80 3.02 -8.07
CA ALA A 64 1.26 1.76 -7.57
C ALA A 64 1.89 0.58 -8.30
N THR A 65 2.31 -0.45 -7.55
CA THR A 65 2.83 -1.68 -8.17
C THR A 65 1.70 -2.50 -8.76
N ASP A 66 2.01 -3.40 -9.70
CA ASP A 66 1.01 -4.34 -10.25
C ASP A 66 0.31 -5.15 -9.16
N THR A 67 1.03 -5.50 -8.09
CA THR A 67 0.48 -6.16 -6.91
C THR A 67 -0.54 -5.29 -6.19
N GLU A 68 -0.22 -4.03 -5.93
CA GLU A 68 -1.16 -3.10 -5.30
C GLU A 68 -2.40 -2.88 -6.16
N ARG A 69 -2.23 -2.71 -7.47
CA ARG A 69 -3.34 -2.58 -8.42
C ARG A 69 -4.24 -3.81 -8.39
N THR A 70 -3.65 -5.01 -8.47
CA THR A 70 -4.40 -6.28 -8.39
C THR A 70 -5.21 -6.38 -7.10
N LEU A 71 -4.63 -5.99 -5.96
CA LEU A 71 -5.30 -6.06 -4.66
C LEU A 71 -6.40 -5.00 -4.52
N LEU A 72 -6.22 -3.79 -5.06
CA LEU A 72 -7.26 -2.76 -5.08
C LEU A 72 -8.43 -3.13 -6.00
N GLU A 73 -8.15 -3.68 -7.18
CA GLU A 73 -9.18 -4.22 -8.08
C GLU A 73 -9.96 -5.36 -7.40
N HIS A 74 -9.28 -6.21 -6.64
CA HIS A 74 -9.94 -7.25 -5.84
C HIS A 74 -10.89 -6.66 -4.78
N LEU A 75 -10.56 -5.49 -4.22
CA LEU A 75 -11.44 -4.75 -3.32
C LEU A 75 -12.60 -4.04 -4.04
N GLY A 76 -12.64 -4.03 -5.37
CA GLY A 76 -13.71 -3.43 -6.19
C GLY A 76 -13.41 -2.04 -6.74
N TYR A 77 -12.20 -1.50 -6.52
CA TYR A 77 -11.87 -0.16 -7.01
C TYR A 77 -11.64 -0.13 -8.52
N ALA A 78 -12.15 0.91 -9.17
CA ALA A 78 -11.75 1.30 -10.52
C ALA A 78 -10.48 2.15 -10.45
N LEU A 79 -9.40 1.71 -11.10
CA LEU A 79 -8.08 2.34 -10.97
C LEU A 79 -7.73 3.24 -12.15
N PRO A 80 -7.21 4.46 -11.92
CA PRO A 80 -6.58 5.24 -12.97
C PRO A 80 -5.27 4.57 -13.45
N ASP A 81 -4.84 4.89 -14.66
CA ASP A 81 -3.57 4.40 -15.21
C ASP A 81 -2.38 4.88 -14.35
N ASP A 82 -2.33 6.18 -14.07
CA ASP A 82 -1.30 6.81 -13.24
C ASP A 82 -1.73 6.85 -11.75
N LEU A 83 -1.90 5.67 -11.15
CA LEU A 83 -2.24 5.54 -9.73
C LEU A 83 -0.99 5.73 -8.86
N THR A 84 -1.07 6.66 -7.91
CA THR A 84 -0.03 6.95 -6.91
C THR A 84 -0.34 6.23 -5.60
N THR A 85 0.65 5.50 -5.10
CA THR A 85 0.67 4.94 -3.75
C THR A 85 1.41 5.92 -2.83
N ARG A 86 0.70 6.38 -1.79
CA ARG A 86 1.30 7.12 -0.67
C ARG A 86 1.76 6.13 0.38
N VAL A 87 3.04 6.14 0.73
CA VAL A 87 3.63 5.25 1.73
C VAL A 87 4.09 6.07 2.92
N SER A 88 3.60 5.71 4.11
CA SER A 88 4.03 6.27 5.39
C SER A 88 4.36 5.16 6.38
N TYR A 89 4.93 5.53 7.52
CA TYR A 89 5.31 4.59 8.57
C TYR A 89 4.73 5.08 9.90
N ALA A 90 3.77 4.34 10.46
CA ALA A 90 3.12 4.68 11.73
C ALA A 90 4.03 4.36 12.94
N SER A 91 4.98 3.46 12.75
CA SER A 91 6.14 3.22 13.61
C SER A 91 7.34 2.86 12.74
N GLU A 92 8.52 2.66 13.34
CA GLU A 92 9.77 2.35 12.60
C GLU A 92 9.61 1.24 11.55
N THR A 93 8.73 0.27 11.77
CA THR A 93 8.52 -0.88 10.87
C THR A 93 7.09 -1.03 10.37
N LEU A 94 6.12 -0.31 10.95
CA LEU A 94 4.71 -0.42 10.57
C LEU A 94 4.40 0.48 9.37
N ARG A 95 4.59 -0.07 8.17
CA ARG A 95 4.23 0.59 6.91
C ARG A 95 2.71 0.75 6.80
N CYS A 96 2.28 1.94 6.43
CA CYS A 96 0.92 2.26 6.01
C CYS A 96 0.91 2.69 4.55
N ARG A 97 -0.09 2.25 3.79
CA ARG A 97 -0.30 2.68 2.40
C ARG A 97 -1.72 3.18 2.21
N THR A 98 -1.81 4.33 1.54
CA THR A 98 -3.08 4.94 1.14
C THR A 98 -3.02 5.37 -0.33
N TRP A 99 -4.19 5.58 -0.91
CA TRP A 99 -4.36 6.01 -2.30
C TRP A 99 -5.23 7.25 -2.33
N PRO A 100 -4.65 8.45 -2.25
CA PRO A 100 -5.42 9.70 -2.18
C PRO A 100 -6.44 9.85 -3.32
N GLN A 101 -6.11 9.35 -4.52
CA GLN A 101 -6.99 9.35 -5.69
C GLN A 101 -8.25 8.48 -5.53
N LEU A 102 -8.28 7.58 -4.55
CA LEU A 102 -9.36 6.62 -4.31
C LEU A 102 -10.12 6.91 -3.01
N GLU A 103 -9.67 7.85 -2.16
CA GLU A 103 -10.26 8.10 -0.83
C GLU A 103 -11.72 8.58 -0.88
N GLU A 104 -12.13 9.24 -1.96
CA GLU A 104 -13.52 9.67 -2.18
C GLU A 104 -14.35 8.63 -2.95
N THR A 105 -13.73 7.53 -3.38
CA THR A 105 -14.39 6.48 -4.14
C THR A 105 -14.83 5.36 -3.21
N THR A 106 -16.08 4.91 -3.32
CA THR A 106 -16.56 3.70 -2.64
C THR A 106 -16.59 2.55 -3.65
N PRO A 107 -15.95 1.40 -3.38
CA PRO A 107 -16.01 0.21 -4.24
C PRO A 107 -17.37 -0.51 -4.19
#